data_AF-A0A5J2KCX3-F1
#
_entry.id   AF-A0A5J2KCX3-F1
#
_cell.length_a   1.000
_cell.length_b   1.000
_cell.length_c   1.000
_cell.angle_alpha   90.00
_cell.angle_beta   90.00
_cell.angle_gamma   90.00
#
_symmetry.space_group_name_H-M   'P 1'
#
loop_
_entity.id
_entity.type
_entity.pdbx_description
1 polymer ?
#
loop_
_entity_poly.entity_id
_entity_poly.type
_entity_poly.pdbx_seq_one_letter_code
_entity_poly.pdbx_strand_id
1 'polypeptide(L)'
;MSENILWGDLETFSEIPIKNGTHAYAEGAEVMLFAWAINDGPVNVWDVTAGGGIPHGLYEAIVAPETLLYFHNSHFDRTVLRYAMPRLAPPVERWRDTMVQALAHGLPGALGALCEVLGVPQDKAKDKEGKSLIQLFCKPRPKNSKLRRATSKTHPEEWRRFVAYAGLDIEAMREVYKRLPKWNYQGTELALWHRDQQINDRGVCMDVQLAQAAIEAVDLEQKRLAKRTQVMTDGEVQAATQRDALIKHIVESYGVELPDMQRSTLERRITDPDLPSAVKELLAIRLQASTTSTSKYKSLMKDVSSDGRLRGTLQFCGASRTGRWAGRLFQPQNLPRPSLEQEQIPVLFAHPASAGHGLNMQDGGNILVFFSHWWDLEQYQQIIERIGPTRQIQAGHNRPVFIHHIIAADTMDEMVMERRNSKRTVQDILLDAMKKRGIA
;
A
#
# COMPACT_ATOMS: atom_id res chain seq x y z
N MET A 1 -28.62 23.26 0.39
CA MET A 1 -29.30 21.97 0.22
C MET A 1 -28.53 20.96 1.05
N SER A 2 -29.18 20.23 1.95
CA SER A 2 -28.55 19.13 2.69
C SER A 2 -28.05 18.09 1.69
N GLU A 3 -26.79 17.69 1.79
CA GLU A 3 -26.22 16.64 0.94
C GLU A 3 -26.99 15.32 1.15
N ASN A 4 -27.33 14.63 0.06
CA ASN A 4 -27.96 13.31 0.14
C ASN A 4 -26.88 12.27 0.46
N ILE A 5 -27.08 11.48 1.51
CA ILE A 5 -26.10 10.48 1.98
C ILE A 5 -26.68 9.07 1.81
N LEU A 6 -25.95 8.22 1.12
CA LEU A 6 -26.13 6.77 1.15
C LEU A 6 -25.14 6.16 2.14
N TRP A 7 -25.64 5.57 3.21
CA TRP A 7 -24.86 4.73 4.10
C TRP A 7 -24.81 3.32 3.54
N GLY A 8 -23.66 2.66 3.63
CA GLY A 8 -23.57 1.26 3.23
C GLY A 8 -22.53 0.47 4.02
N ASP A 9 -22.70 -0.84 3.96
CA ASP A 9 -21.78 -1.85 4.47
C ASP A 9 -21.99 -3.17 3.70
N LEU A 10 -20.92 -3.92 3.47
CA LEU A 10 -20.95 -5.16 2.69
C LEU A 10 -20.48 -6.37 3.50
N GLU A 11 -21.26 -7.45 3.39
CA GLU A 11 -20.79 -8.77 3.79
C GLU A 11 -20.41 -9.58 2.57
N THR A 12 -19.19 -10.10 2.56
CA THR A 12 -18.56 -10.64 1.35
C THR A 12 -17.87 -11.97 1.62
N PHE A 13 -17.84 -12.84 0.62
CA PHE A 13 -17.13 -14.11 0.67
C PHE A 13 -16.05 -14.15 -0.40
N SER A 14 -14.86 -14.64 -0.05
CA SER A 14 -13.81 -14.98 -1.02
C SER A 14 -13.05 -16.21 -0.54
N GLU A 15 -12.61 -17.04 -1.48
CA GLU A 15 -11.69 -18.13 -1.17
C GLU A 15 -10.29 -17.59 -0.82
N ILE A 16 -9.94 -16.42 -1.37
CA ILE A 16 -8.70 -15.73 -1.10
C ILE A 16 -8.81 -15.08 0.28
N PRO A 17 -7.89 -15.33 1.22
CA PRO A 17 -7.93 -14.69 2.53
C PRO A 17 -7.70 -13.19 2.44
N ILE A 18 -8.48 -12.38 3.17
CA ILE A 18 -8.32 -10.90 3.22
C ILE A 18 -6.92 -10.44 3.66
N LYS A 19 -6.19 -11.28 4.41
CA LYS A 19 -4.80 -11.02 4.81
C LYS A 19 -3.80 -11.01 3.64
N ASN A 20 -4.21 -11.49 2.48
CA ASN A 20 -3.46 -11.38 1.22
C ASN A 20 -3.74 -10.04 0.52
N GLY A 21 -4.36 -9.08 1.21
CA GLY A 21 -4.69 -7.78 0.68
C GLY A 21 -6.07 -7.69 0.03
N THR A 22 -6.67 -6.50 0.17
CA THR A 22 -8.04 -6.21 -0.28
C THR A 22 -8.22 -6.42 -1.78
N HIS A 23 -7.25 -6.04 -2.61
CA HIS A 23 -7.38 -6.15 -4.06
C HIS A 23 -7.33 -7.60 -4.54
N ALA A 24 -6.39 -8.41 -4.02
CA ALA A 24 -6.34 -9.84 -4.32
C ALA A 24 -7.59 -10.56 -3.79
N TYR A 25 -8.06 -10.19 -2.59
CA TYR A 25 -9.32 -10.68 -2.04
C TYR A 25 -10.51 -10.40 -2.97
N ALA A 26 -10.59 -9.16 -3.48
CA ALA A 26 -11.70 -8.65 -4.28
C ALA A 26 -11.83 -9.31 -5.66
N GLU A 27 -10.73 -9.80 -6.26
CA GLU A 27 -10.77 -10.50 -7.55
C GLU A 27 -11.64 -11.77 -7.54
N GLY A 28 -11.71 -12.45 -6.38
CA GLY A 28 -12.54 -13.63 -6.17
C GLY A 28 -13.70 -13.39 -5.19
N ALA A 29 -13.99 -12.14 -4.86
CA ALA A 29 -15.00 -11.81 -3.86
C ALA A 29 -16.42 -11.81 -4.45
N GLU A 30 -17.35 -12.35 -3.68
CA GLU A 30 -18.79 -12.28 -3.90
C GLU A 30 -19.42 -11.41 -2.83
N VAL A 31 -20.19 -10.40 -3.21
CA VAL A 31 -21.02 -9.63 -2.28
C VAL A 31 -22.26 -10.45 -1.96
N MET A 32 -22.42 -10.81 -0.69
CA MET A 32 -23.52 -11.63 -0.21
C MET A 32 -24.67 -10.78 0.31
N LEU A 33 -24.35 -9.84 1.20
CA LEU A 33 -25.31 -8.89 1.74
C LEU A 33 -24.82 -7.47 1.49
N PHE A 34 -25.76 -6.59 1.17
CA PHE A 34 -25.52 -5.15 1.10
C PHE A 34 -26.49 -4.46 2.05
N ALA A 35 -26.00 -4.06 3.21
CA ALA A 35 -26.73 -3.20 4.12
C ALA A 35 -26.67 -1.75 3.63
N TRP A 36 -27.79 -1.04 3.61
CA TRP A 36 -27.84 0.32 3.12
C TRP A 36 -28.96 1.14 3.77
N ALA A 37 -28.77 2.45 3.77
CA ALA A 37 -29.78 3.38 4.25
C ALA A 37 -29.59 4.78 3.67
N ILE A 38 -30.67 5.50 3.40
CA ILE A 38 -30.63 6.86 2.85
C ILE A 38 -30.84 7.87 3.98
N ASN A 39 -29.93 8.83 4.14
CA ASN A 39 -29.99 9.88 5.17
C ASN A 39 -30.23 9.30 6.56
N ASP A 40 -31.33 9.68 7.23
CA ASP A 40 -31.78 9.14 8.51
C ASP A 40 -32.89 8.08 8.38
N GLY A 41 -33.18 7.63 7.15
CA GLY A 41 -34.15 6.58 6.87
C GLY A 41 -33.77 5.22 7.45
N PRO A 42 -34.71 4.25 7.43
CA PRO A 42 -34.50 2.92 7.99
C PRO A 42 -33.36 2.18 7.29
N VAL A 43 -32.66 1.34 8.05
CA VAL A 43 -31.63 0.45 7.51
C VAL A 43 -32.31 -0.73 6.83
N ASN A 44 -31.88 -1.01 5.60
CA ASN A 44 -32.33 -2.13 4.79
C ASN A 44 -31.14 -3.05 4.52
N VAL A 45 -31.38 -4.35 4.41
CA VAL A 45 -30.34 -5.32 4.04
C VAL A 45 -30.81 -6.06 2.80
N TRP A 46 -30.06 -5.90 1.71
CA TRP A 46 -30.29 -6.64 0.48
C TRP A 46 -29.51 -7.95 0.52
N ASP A 47 -30.22 -9.08 0.54
CA ASP A 47 -29.64 -10.39 0.27
C ASP A 47 -29.45 -10.57 -1.24
N VAL A 48 -28.22 -10.37 -1.70
CA VAL A 48 -27.83 -10.52 -3.11
C VAL A 48 -27.98 -11.98 -3.55
N THR A 49 -27.73 -12.92 -2.65
CA THR A 49 -27.73 -14.36 -2.94
C THR A 49 -29.13 -14.93 -3.19
N ALA A 50 -30.17 -14.20 -2.78
CA ALA A 50 -31.56 -14.55 -3.00
C ALA A 50 -32.00 -14.44 -4.47
N GLY A 51 -31.19 -13.84 -5.35
CA GLY A 51 -31.46 -13.72 -6.79
C GLY A 51 -32.45 -12.62 -7.16
N GLY A 52 -32.82 -11.75 -6.22
CA GLY A 52 -33.56 -10.53 -6.50
C GLY A 52 -32.70 -9.50 -7.24
N GLY A 53 -33.34 -8.63 -8.02
CA GLY A 53 -32.67 -7.47 -8.61
C GLY A 53 -32.20 -6.46 -7.56
N ILE A 54 -31.39 -5.49 -7.97
CA ILE A 54 -30.94 -4.39 -7.10
C ILE A 54 -32.16 -3.63 -6.58
N PRO A 55 -32.30 -3.40 -5.25
CA PRO A 55 -33.38 -2.59 -4.71
C PRO A 55 -33.42 -1.21 -5.36
N HIS A 56 -34.61 -0.77 -5.78
CA HIS A 56 -34.78 0.46 -6.56
C HIS A 56 -34.18 1.69 -5.86
N GLY A 57 -34.50 1.90 -4.58
CA GLY A 57 -33.97 3.04 -3.81
C GLY A 57 -32.45 3.03 -3.64
N LEU A 58 -31.82 1.85 -3.52
CA LEU A 58 -30.37 1.72 -3.50
C LEU A 58 -29.76 2.12 -4.85
N TYR A 59 -30.35 1.62 -5.93
CA TYR A 59 -29.88 1.94 -7.28
C TYR A 59 -30.01 3.44 -7.58
N GLU A 60 -31.15 4.05 -7.27
CA GLU A 60 -31.37 5.49 -7.46
C GLU A 60 -30.36 6.33 -6.68
N ALA A 61 -30.12 6.00 -5.40
CA ALA A 61 -29.14 6.69 -4.57
C ALA A 61 -27.71 6.56 -5.14
N ILE A 62 -27.34 5.41 -5.70
CA ILE A 62 -26.02 5.24 -6.31
C ILE A 62 -25.90 5.98 -7.65
N VAL A 63 -26.94 5.98 -8.49
CA VAL A 63 -26.88 6.65 -9.81
C VAL A 63 -26.94 8.18 -9.68
N ALA A 64 -27.64 8.69 -8.68
CA ALA A 64 -27.74 10.12 -8.37
C ALA A 64 -26.35 10.75 -8.10
N PRO A 65 -25.82 11.63 -8.96
CA PRO A 65 -24.44 12.13 -8.87
C PRO A 65 -24.17 12.97 -7.61
N GLU A 66 -25.19 13.60 -7.05
CA GLU A 66 -25.15 14.40 -5.83
C GLU A 66 -25.13 13.56 -4.54
N THR A 67 -25.42 12.25 -4.63
CA THR A 67 -25.42 11.37 -3.46
C THR A 67 -24.00 10.94 -3.10
N LEU A 68 -23.61 11.23 -1.86
CA LEU A 68 -22.34 10.78 -1.27
C LEU A 68 -22.49 9.40 -0.63
N LEU A 69 -21.50 8.54 -0.81
CA LEU A 69 -21.49 7.17 -0.28
C LEU A 69 -20.61 7.12 0.97
N TYR A 70 -21.22 6.90 2.14
CA TYR A 70 -20.53 6.77 3.41
C TYR A 70 -20.45 5.31 3.85
N PHE A 71 -19.21 4.85 4.02
CA PHE A 71 -18.87 3.52 4.53
C PHE A 71 -17.84 3.67 5.66
N HIS A 72 -17.62 2.61 6.44
CA HIS A 72 -16.52 2.56 7.40
C HIS A 72 -15.42 1.66 6.83
N ASN A 73 -14.24 2.20 6.56
CA ASN A 73 -13.20 1.50 5.80
C ASN A 73 -13.65 1.16 4.36
N SER A 74 -14.22 2.17 3.69
CA SER A 74 -14.63 2.15 2.28
C SER A 74 -13.54 1.66 1.32
N HIS A 75 -12.26 1.72 1.71
CA HIS A 75 -11.17 1.10 0.94
C HIS A 75 -11.51 -0.36 0.61
N PHE A 76 -12.09 -1.10 1.55
CA PHE A 76 -12.57 -2.46 1.35
C PHE A 76 -13.78 -2.50 0.41
N ASP A 77 -14.91 -1.93 0.82
CA ASP A 77 -16.20 -2.07 0.14
C ASP A 77 -16.19 -1.56 -1.30
N ARG A 78 -15.64 -0.36 -1.52
CA ARG A 78 -15.51 0.19 -2.88
C ARG A 78 -14.59 -0.66 -3.73
N THR A 79 -13.53 -1.26 -3.17
CA THR A 79 -12.68 -2.16 -3.95
C THR A 79 -13.47 -3.42 -4.32
N VAL A 80 -14.17 -4.06 -3.38
CA VAL A 80 -15.00 -5.23 -3.70
C VAL A 80 -16.05 -4.90 -4.76
N LEU A 81 -16.78 -3.78 -4.62
CA LEU A 81 -17.78 -3.36 -5.61
C LEU A 81 -17.15 -3.11 -6.98
N ARG A 82 -15.96 -2.52 -7.07
CA ARG A 82 -15.28 -2.32 -8.36
C ARG A 82 -15.00 -3.62 -9.11
N TYR A 83 -14.72 -4.71 -8.40
CA TYR A 83 -14.46 -6.03 -9.00
C TYR A 83 -15.76 -6.82 -9.22
N ALA A 84 -16.59 -6.95 -8.19
CA ALA A 84 -17.76 -7.83 -8.19
C ALA A 84 -19.02 -7.19 -8.77
N MET A 85 -19.21 -5.87 -8.58
CA MET A 85 -20.44 -5.14 -8.93
C MET A 85 -20.13 -3.72 -9.44
N PRO A 86 -19.38 -3.55 -10.55
CA PRO A 86 -18.87 -2.24 -10.96
C PRO A 86 -19.95 -1.19 -11.22
N ARG A 87 -21.18 -1.60 -11.55
CA ARG A 87 -22.34 -0.70 -11.70
C ARG A 87 -22.74 0.01 -10.40
N LEU A 88 -22.33 -0.54 -9.25
CA LEU A 88 -22.60 -0.01 -7.92
C LEU A 88 -21.37 0.70 -7.31
N ALA A 89 -20.30 0.87 -8.09
CA ALA A 89 -19.06 1.50 -7.64
C ALA A 89 -18.83 2.85 -8.36
N PRO A 90 -19.47 3.95 -7.90
CA PRO A 90 -19.26 5.26 -8.51
C PRO A 90 -17.81 5.76 -8.33
N PRO A 91 -17.41 6.83 -9.04
CA PRO A 91 -16.08 7.42 -8.92
C PRO A 91 -15.69 7.78 -7.47
N VAL A 92 -14.39 7.70 -7.17
CA VAL A 92 -13.82 7.80 -5.82
C VAL A 92 -14.21 9.12 -5.11
N GLU A 93 -14.42 10.19 -5.85
CA GLU A 93 -14.75 11.52 -5.37
C GLU A 93 -16.09 11.56 -4.61
N ARG A 94 -17.00 10.62 -4.90
CA ARG A 94 -18.29 10.47 -4.23
C ARG A 94 -18.23 9.69 -2.92
N TRP A 95 -17.12 9.01 -2.65
CA TRP A 95 -16.97 8.21 -1.44
C TRP A 95 -16.54 9.05 -0.25
N ARG A 96 -17.02 8.65 0.92
CA ARG A 96 -16.66 9.17 2.24
C ARG A 96 -16.47 7.98 3.17
N ASP A 97 -15.57 8.17 4.13
CA ASP A 97 -15.09 7.09 4.97
C ASP A 97 -14.93 7.56 6.41
N THR A 98 -15.75 7.01 7.30
CA THR A 98 -15.72 7.39 8.72
C THR A 98 -14.45 6.93 9.43
N MET A 99 -13.79 5.85 8.97
CA MET A 99 -12.46 5.46 9.46
C MET A 99 -11.44 6.53 9.09
N VAL A 100 -11.45 6.99 7.83
CA VAL A 100 -10.49 8.00 7.35
C VAL A 100 -10.74 9.34 8.04
N GLN A 101 -12.00 9.73 8.21
CA GLN A 101 -12.37 10.91 8.98
C GLN A 101 -11.82 10.84 10.41
N ALA A 102 -11.91 9.68 11.08
CA ALA A 102 -11.32 9.50 12.40
C ALA A 102 -9.78 9.64 12.38
N LEU A 103 -9.11 8.97 11.45
CA LEU A 103 -7.65 9.01 11.31
C LEU A 103 -7.11 10.41 11.03
N ALA A 104 -7.82 11.22 10.23
CA ALA A 104 -7.48 12.62 9.96
C ALA A 104 -7.50 13.52 11.22
N HIS A 105 -8.15 13.06 12.29
CA HIS A 105 -8.22 13.74 13.58
C HIS A 105 -7.41 13.02 14.67
N GLY A 106 -6.54 12.07 14.31
CA GLY A 106 -5.70 11.33 15.25
C GLY A 106 -6.47 10.32 16.13
N LEU A 107 -7.72 10.01 15.77
CA LEU A 107 -8.57 9.04 16.47
C LEU A 107 -8.31 7.61 15.97
N PRO A 108 -8.66 6.57 16.74
CA PRO A 108 -8.52 5.18 16.30
C PRO A 108 -9.38 4.89 15.05
N GLY A 109 -8.89 4.03 14.15
CA GLY A 109 -9.61 3.72 12.92
C GLY A 109 -10.76 2.72 13.09
N ALA A 110 -10.71 1.82 14.08
CA ALA A 110 -11.72 0.76 14.22
C ALA A 110 -13.05 1.30 14.79
N LEU A 111 -14.17 0.95 14.14
CA LEU A 111 -15.52 1.39 14.54
C LEU A 111 -15.82 1.15 16.03
N GLY A 112 -15.55 -0.06 16.54
CA GLY A 112 -15.77 -0.38 17.94
C GLY A 112 -14.94 0.49 18.91
N ALA A 113 -13.71 0.84 18.54
CA ALA A 113 -12.87 1.74 19.34
C ALA A 113 -13.38 3.19 19.26
N LEU A 114 -13.92 3.61 18.11
CA LEU A 114 -14.56 4.92 17.97
C LEU A 114 -15.83 5.02 18.82
N CYS A 115 -16.67 3.99 18.83
CA CYS A 115 -17.85 3.96 19.69
C CYS A 115 -17.47 4.13 21.17
N GLU A 116 -16.39 3.46 21.62
CA GLU A 116 -15.86 3.60 22.98
C GLU A 116 -15.42 5.03 23.29
N VAL A 117 -14.55 5.60 22.44
CA VAL A 117 -13.97 6.93 22.65
C VAL A 117 -15.03 8.04 22.57
N LEU A 118 -16.05 7.88 21.74
CA LEU A 118 -17.10 8.88 21.50
C LEU A 118 -18.34 8.67 22.38
N GLY A 119 -18.33 7.70 23.28
CA GLY A 119 -19.46 7.41 24.18
C GLY A 119 -20.73 6.96 23.45
N VAL A 120 -20.59 6.27 22.32
CA VAL A 120 -21.72 5.64 21.61
C VAL A 120 -22.01 4.30 22.29
N PRO A 121 -23.26 4.00 22.69
CA PRO A 121 -23.61 2.73 23.34
C PRO A 121 -23.06 1.52 22.57
N GLN A 122 -22.27 0.68 23.25
CA GLN A 122 -21.59 -0.48 22.66
C GLN A 122 -22.50 -1.68 22.44
N ASP A 123 -23.75 -1.59 22.88
CA ASP A 123 -24.76 -2.66 22.84
C ASP A 123 -24.99 -3.19 21.41
N LYS A 124 -24.55 -2.45 20.38
CA LYS A 124 -24.60 -2.81 18.96
C LYS A 124 -23.26 -3.27 18.35
N ALA A 125 -22.11 -3.04 19.00
CA ALA A 125 -20.78 -3.11 18.38
C ALA A 125 -19.90 -4.32 18.80
N LYS A 126 -20.33 -5.13 19.77
CA LYS A 126 -19.53 -6.26 20.30
C LYS A 126 -20.35 -7.55 20.43
N ASP A 127 -21.16 -7.85 19.43
CA ASP A 127 -21.87 -9.13 19.41
C ASP A 127 -20.90 -10.28 19.05
N LYS A 128 -20.64 -11.14 20.05
CA LYS A 128 -19.85 -12.37 19.89
C LYS A 128 -20.49 -13.31 18.85
N GLU A 129 -21.81 -13.24 18.69
CA GLU A 129 -22.56 -13.97 17.67
C GLU A 129 -22.24 -13.45 16.27
N GLY A 130 -22.29 -12.13 16.05
CA GLY A 130 -21.92 -11.50 14.78
C GLY A 130 -20.53 -11.90 14.28
N LYS A 131 -19.51 -11.86 15.15
CA LYS A 131 -18.16 -12.34 14.81
C LYS A 131 -18.13 -13.81 14.39
N SER A 132 -18.97 -14.64 15.00
CA SER A 132 -19.07 -16.06 14.66
C SER A 132 -19.75 -16.28 13.31
N LEU A 133 -20.77 -15.47 12.99
CA LEU A 133 -21.48 -15.48 11.70
C LEU A 133 -20.56 -15.02 10.55
N ILE A 134 -19.78 -13.95 10.74
CA ILE A 134 -18.76 -13.51 9.76
C ILE A 134 -17.75 -14.64 9.48
N GLN A 135 -17.27 -15.35 10.50
CA GLN A 135 -16.34 -16.47 10.29
C GLN A 135 -17.00 -17.65 9.57
N LEU A 136 -18.31 -17.85 9.75
CA LEU A 136 -19.07 -18.92 9.13
C LEU A 136 -19.34 -18.65 7.64
N PHE A 137 -19.79 -17.44 7.30
CA PHE A 137 -20.27 -17.09 5.95
C PHE A 137 -19.23 -16.38 5.09
N CYS A 138 -18.39 -15.51 5.66
CA CYS A 138 -17.46 -14.65 4.89
C CYS A 138 -16.11 -15.32 4.62
N LYS A 139 -15.90 -16.57 5.07
CA LYS A 139 -14.65 -17.32 4.90
C LYS A 139 -14.90 -18.79 4.57
N PRO A 140 -13.99 -19.43 3.82
CA PRO A 140 -14.13 -20.83 3.50
C PRO A 140 -13.83 -21.69 4.74
N ARG A 141 -14.69 -22.67 5.05
CA ARG A 141 -14.61 -23.52 6.26
C ARG A 141 -13.40 -24.44 6.23
N PRO A 142 -12.77 -24.81 7.37
CA PRO A 142 -11.55 -25.62 7.41
C PRO A 142 -11.49 -26.79 6.41
N LYS A 143 -10.31 -27.08 5.86
CA LYS A 143 -10.13 -28.09 4.77
C LYS A 143 -10.66 -29.50 5.13
N ASN A 144 -10.75 -29.82 6.41
CA ASN A 144 -11.29 -31.08 6.93
C ASN A 144 -12.83 -31.08 7.07
N SER A 145 -13.50 -29.97 6.78
CA SER A 145 -14.96 -29.89 6.79
C SER A 145 -15.55 -30.48 5.52
N LYS A 146 -16.63 -31.27 5.66
CA LYS A 146 -17.40 -31.82 4.53
C LYS A 146 -18.03 -30.72 3.67
N LEU A 147 -18.30 -29.56 4.26
CA LEU A 147 -18.88 -28.40 3.59
C LEU A 147 -17.84 -27.27 3.55
N ARG A 148 -17.36 -26.91 2.36
CA ARG A 148 -16.32 -25.89 2.21
C ARG A 148 -16.81 -24.45 2.38
N ARG A 149 -18.11 -24.20 2.17
CA ARG A 149 -18.74 -22.88 2.29
C ARG A 149 -20.14 -23.00 2.89
N ALA A 150 -20.42 -22.21 3.93
CA ALA A 150 -21.79 -22.05 4.44
C ALA A 150 -22.55 -21.04 3.58
N THR A 151 -23.84 -21.30 3.38
CA THR A 151 -24.77 -20.51 2.56
C THR A 151 -26.14 -20.47 3.23
N SER A 152 -27.01 -19.57 2.78
CA SER A 152 -28.44 -19.48 3.15
C SER A 152 -29.18 -20.82 3.05
N LYS A 153 -28.83 -21.68 2.08
CA LYS A 153 -29.45 -23.01 1.91
C LYS A 153 -28.96 -24.04 2.93
N THR A 154 -27.70 -23.96 3.31
CA THR A 154 -27.07 -24.94 4.22
C THR A 154 -27.26 -24.60 5.70
N HIS A 155 -27.38 -23.31 6.04
CA HIS A 155 -27.49 -22.79 7.41
C HIS A 155 -28.53 -21.66 7.45
N PRO A 156 -29.83 -21.94 7.21
CA PRO A 156 -30.86 -20.92 7.03
C PRO A 156 -31.13 -20.10 8.31
N GLU A 157 -31.04 -20.70 9.49
CA GLU A 157 -31.26 -20.00 10.77
C GLU A 157 -30.13 -19.03 11.10
N GLU A 158 -28.88 -19.47 10.89
CA GLU A 158 -27.70 -18.61 11.00
C GLU A 158 -27.73 -17.50 9.96
N TRP A 159 -28.20 -17.79 8.73
CA TRP A 159 -28.31 -16.79 7.68
C TRP A 159 -29.31 -15.69 8.02
N ARG A 160 -30.49 -16.04 8.56
CA ARG A 160 -31.48 -15.06 9.01
C ARG A 160 -30.92 -14.13 10.09
N ARG A 161 -30.14 -14.68 11.03
CA ARG A 161 -29.44 -13.89 12.05
C ARG A 161 -28.34 -13.02 11.44
N PHE A 162 -27.64 -13.52 10.43
CA PHE A 162 -26.60 -12.78 9.72
C PHE A 162 -27.17 -11.58 8.94
N VAL A 163 -28.31 -11.75 8.27
CA VAL A 163 -29.04 -10.65 7.62
C VAL A 163 -29.47 -9.58 8.63
N ALA A 164 -29.99 -10.00 9.80
CA ALA A 164 -30.37 -9.06 10.86
C ALA A 164 -29.16 -8.31 11.45
N TYR A 165 -28.01 -8.98 11.55
CA TYR A 165 -26.77 -8.42 12.06
C TYR A 165 -26.14 -7.38 11.12
N ALA A 166 -26.14 -7.64 9.80
CA ALA A 166 -25.45 -6.80 8.80
C ALA A 166 -25.89 -5.32 8.81
N GLY A 167 -27.11 -5.00 9.27
CA GLY A 167 -27.59 -3.62 9.37
C GLY A 167 -27.08 -2.82 10.57
N LEU A 168 -26.52 -3.47 11.60
CA LEU A 168 -26.19 -2.83 12.88
C LEU A 168 -25.03 -1.83 12.76
N ASP A 169 -24.05 -2.12 11.92
CA ASP A 169 -22.87 -1.28 11.74
C ASP A 169 -23.21 0.09 11.14
N ILE A 170 -24.26 0.19 10.32
CA ILE A 170 -24.74 1.47 9.77
C ILE A 170 -25.24 2.41 10.87
N GLU A 171 -25.96 1.88 11.86
CA GLU A 171 -26.48 2.70 12.95
C GLU A 171 -25.34 3.24 13.83
N ALA A 172 -24.35 2.38 14.15
CA ALA A 172 -23.15 2.79 14.87
C ALA A 172 -22.34 3.83 14.06
N MET A 173 -22.15 3.61 12.77
CA MET A 173 -21.45 4.51 11.87
C MET A 173 -22.12 5.89 11.79
N ARG A 174 -23.45 5.96 11.71
CA ARG A 174 -24.21 7.23 11.74
C ARG A 174 -23.98 8.00 13.04
N GLU A 175 -24.03 7.31 14.18
CA GLU A 175 -23.81 7.93 15.49
C GLU A 175 -22.37 8.41 15.69
N VAL A 176 -21.40 7.64 15.19
CA VAL A 176 -19.98 8.03 15.15
C VAL A 176 -19.80 9.25 14.25
N TYR A 177 -20.35 9.24 13.03
CA TYR A 177 -20.23 10.35 12.09
C TYR A 177 -20.76 11.68 12.65
N LYS A 178 -21.89 11.66 13.36
CA LYS A 178 -22.46 12.85 14.02
C LYS A 178 -21.51 13.49 15.04
N ARG A 179 -20.66 12.67 15.68
CA ARG A 179 -19.72 13.09 16.73
C ARG A 179 -18.32 13.37 16.20
N LEU A 180 -17.97 12.83 15.04
CA LEU A 180 -16.66 13.03 14.45
C LEU A 180 -16.48 14.48 13.97
N PRO A 181 -15.34 15.12 14.31
CA PRO A 181 -14.93 16.37 13.70
C PRO A 181 -14.88 16.31 12.17
N LYS A 182 -15.12 17.46 11.51
CA LYS A 182 -15.11 17.58 10.04
C LYS A 182 -13.97 18.44 9.48
N TRP A 183 -13.28 19.21 10.33
CA TRP A 183 -12.37 20.27 9.88
C TRP A 183 -11.10 19.76 9.17
N ASN A 184 -10.58 18.57 9.53
CA ASN A 184 -9.48 17.90 8.81
C ASN A 184 -9.96 16.90 7.75
N TYR A 185 -11.27 16.82 7.49
CA TYR A 185 -11.86 15.87 6.53
C TYR A 185 -12.67 16.61 5.46
N GLN A 186 -12.03 17.60 4.85
CA GLN A 186 -12.60 18.47 3.82
C GLN A 186 -11.46 19.07 2.96
N GLY A 187 -11.81 19.69 1.83
CA GLY A 187 -10.86 20.43 0.99
C GLY A 187 -9.66 19.59 0.55
N THR A 188 -8.45 20.10 0.80
CA THR A 188 -7.19 19.49 0.35
C THR A 188 -6.91 18.13 1.01
N GLU A 189 -7.27 17.94 2.28
CA GLU A 189 -7.05 16.67 2.98
C GLU A 189 -7.94 15.56 2.42
N LEU A 190 -9.22 15.88 2.14
CA LEU A 190 -10.13 14.95 1.49
C LEU A 190 -9.66 14.59 0.08
N ALA A 191 -9.21 15.59 -0.70
CA ALA A 191 -8.63 15.36 -2.03
C ALA A 191 -7.35 14.51 -1.97
N LEU A 192 -6.53 14.68 -0.92
CA LEU A 192 -5.34 13.88 -0.69
C LEU A 192 -5.68 12.42 -0.39
N TRP A 193 -6.74 12.17 0.39
CA TRP A 193 -7.26 10.81 0.57
C TRP A 193 -7.83 10.23 -0.74
N HIS A 194 -8.59 10.98 -1.53
CA HIS A 194 -9.04 10.50 -2.84
C HIS A 194 -7.85 10.13 -3.74
N ARG A 195 -6.77 10.91 -3.69
CA ARG A 195 -5.52 10.59 -4.41
C ARG A 195 -4.85 9.31 -3.90
N ASP A 196 -4.81 9.10 -2.58
CA ASP A 196 -4.35 7.85 -1.96
C ASP A 196 -5.13 6.65 -2.50
N GLN A 197 -6.45 6.74 -2.57
CA GLN A 197 -7.30 5.68 -3.12
C GLN A 197 -7.01 5.45 -4.61
N GLN A 198 -6.87 6.49 -5.42
CA GLN A 198 -6.49 6.36 -6.85
C GLN A 198 -5.12 5.69 -7.03
N ILE A 199 -4.13 6.03 -6.20
CA ILE A 199 -2.80 5.42 -6.22
C ILE A 199 -2.91 3.93 -5.88
N ASN A 200 -3.63 3.59 -4.82
CA ASN A 200 -3.85 2.20 -4.39
C ASN A 200 -4.62 1.39 -5.44
N ASP A 201 -5.65 1.99 -6.06
CA ASP A 201 -6.47 1.39 -7.11
C ASP A 201 -5.65 1.10 -8.38
N ARG A 202 -4.73 1.99 -8.73
CA ARG A 202 -3.81 1.82 -9.86
C ARG A 202 -2.71 0.80 -9.55
N GLY A 203 -2.13 0.83 -8.35
CA GLY A 203 -1.02 -0.01 -7.96
C GLY A 203 0.27 0.19 -8.75
N VAL A 204 1.22 -0.71 -8.55
CA VAL A 204 2.54 -0.74 -9.20
C VAL A 204 2.70 -2.08 -9.93
N CYS A 205 3.19 -2.06 -11.17
CA CYS A 205 3.50 -3.30 -11.91
C CYS A 205 4.71 -3.97 -11.29
N MET A 206 4.63 -5.27 -11.06
CA MET A 206 5.67 -6.04 -10.40
C MET A 206 6.25 -7.06 -11.37
N ASP A 207 7.57 -7.24 -11.34
CA ASP A 207 8.21 -8.34 -12.04
C ASP A 207 7.99 -9.64 -11.23
N VAL A 208 6.85 -10.29 -11.51
CA VAL A 208 6.42 -11.52 -10.85
C VAL A 208 7.38 -12.67 -11.14
N GLN A 209 7.97 -12.71 -12.34
CA GLN A 209 8.92 -13.76 -12.73
C GLN A 209 10.22 -13.63 -11.93
N LEU A 210 10.77 -12.42 -11.82
CA LEU A 210 11.93 -12.15 -11.00
C LEU A 210 11.66 -12.47 -9.53
N ALA A 211 10.50 -12.07 -9.00
CA ALA A 211 10.12 -12.37 -7.63
C ALA A 211 10.04 -13.88 -7.36
N GLN A 212 9.45 -14.64 -8.29
CA GLN A 212 9.36 -16.09 -8.21
C GLN A 212 10.75 -16.76 -8.27
N ALA A 213 11.58 -16.37 -9.24
CA ALA A 213 12.95 -16.87 -9.37
C ALA A 213 13.80 -16.55 -8.12
N ALA A 214 13.61 -15.37 -7.52
CA ALA A 214 14.29 -15.00 -6.28
C ALA A 214 13.85 -15.87 -5.09
N ILE A 215 12.55 -16.21 -4.98
CA ILE A 215 12.06 -17.14 -3.96
C ILE A 215 12.69 -18.51 -4.13
N GLU A 216 12.71 -19.04 -5.35
CA GLU A 216 13.28 -20.35 -5.67
C GLU A 216 14.78 -20.42 -5.36
N ALA A 217 15.53 -19.40 -5.78
CA ALA A 217 16.96 -19.31 -5.50
C ALA A 217 17.25 -19.28 -3.99
N VAL A 218 16.48 -18.53 -3.21
CA VAL A 218 16.70 -18.50 -1.76
C VAL A 218 16.26 -19.79 -1.09
N ASP A 219 15.16 -20.42 -1.51
CA ASP A 219 14.73 -21.70 -0.94
C ASP A 219 15.76 -22.81 -1.25
N LEU A 220 16.41 -22.79 -2.42
CA LEU A 220 17.54 -23.67 -2.74
C LEU A 220 18.73 -23.43 -1.81
N GLU A 221 19.11 -22.16 -1.62
CA GLU A 221 20.24 -21.78 -0.78
C GLU A 221 19.99 -22.08 0.71
N GLN A 222 18.76 -21.87 1.20
CA GLN A 222 18.33 -22.27 2.54
C GLN A 222 18.53 -23.77 2.77
N LYS A 223 18.16 -24.62 1.81
CA LYS A 223 18.38 -26.07 1.89
C LYS A 223 19.87 -26.43 1.92
N ARG A 224 20.69 -25.74 1.10
CA ARG A 224 22.15 -25.93 1.09
C ARG A 224 22.78 -25.56 2.43
N LEU A 225 22.40 -24.40 3.00
CA LEU A 225 22.88 -23.94 4.30
C LEU A 225 22.43 -24.86 5.43
N ALA A 226 21.18 -25.32 5.42
CA ALA A 226 20.67 -26.28 6.41
C ALA A 226 21.45 -27.60 6.36
N LYS A 227 21.73 -28.14 5.17
CA LYS A 227 22.56 -29.35 5.02
C LYS A 227 23.97 -29.15 5.56
N ARG A 228 24.59 -27.98 5.31
CA ARG A 228 25.90 -27.64 5.89
C ARG A 228 25.84 -27.54 7.41
N THR A 229 24.80 -26.92 7.96
CA THR A 229 24.60 -26.88 9.43
C THR A 229 24.51 -28.28 10.00
N GLN A 230 23.73 -29.18 9.40
CA GLN A 230 23.61 -30.56 9.88
C GLN A 230 24.94 -31.29 9.85
N VAL A 231 25.73 -31.15 8.77
CA VAL A 231 27.05 -31.78 8.66
C VAL A 231 28.02 -31.22 9.71
N MET A 232 28.02 -29.92 9.97
CA MET A 232 28.93 -29.29 10.94
C MET A 232 28.55 -29.55 12.40
N THR A 233 27.31 -29.93 12.65
CA THR A 233 26.76 -30.15 14.00
C THR A 233 26.42 -31.63 14.25
N ASP A 234 26.91 -32.54 13.41
CA ASP A 234 26.61 -33.98 13.44
C ASP A 234 25.11 -34.30 13.58
N GLY A 235 24.26 -33.45 12.97
CA GLY A 235 22.80 -33.59 12.96
C GLY A 235 22.07 -33.01 14.17
N GLU A 236 22.78 -32.47 15.18
CA GLU A 236 22.17 -31.86 16.37
C GLU A 236 21.34 -30.61 16.02
N VAL A 237 21.77 -29.85 15.01
CA VAL A 237 21.08 -28.64 14.56
C VAL A 237 20.60 -28.81 13.12
N GLN A 238 19.29 -28.76 12.91
CA GLN A 238 18.69 -29.01 11.59
C GLN A 238 18.84 -27.83 10.64
N ALA A 239 18.83 -26.62 11.17
CA ALA A 239 19.09 -25.40 10.41
C ALA A 239 19.68 -24.33 11.33
N ALA A 240 20.60 -23.52 10.82
CA ALA A 240 21.18 -22.41 11.58
C ALA A 240 20.12 -21.41 12.07
N THR A 241 18.92 -21.41 11.49
CA THR A 241 17.81 -20.55 11.94
C THR A 241 17.21 -20.94 13.30
N GLN A 242 17.50 -22.14 13.80
CA GLN A 242 17.06 -22.64 15.10
C GLN A 242 17.92 -22.05 16.22
N ARG A 243 17.59 -20.82 16.64
CA ARG A 243 18.35 -20.03 17.62
C ARG A 243 18.82 -20.86 18.83
N ASP A 244 17.89 -21.48 19.55
CA ASP A 244 18.20 -22.13 20.83
C ASP A 244 19.02 -23.40 20.64
N ALA A 245 18.72 -24.19 19.61
CA ALA A 245 19.50 -25.38 19.27
C ALA A 245 20.93 -25.01 18.88
N LEU A 246 21.11 -23.94 18.08
CA LEU A 246 22.43 -23.49 17.65
C LEU A 246 23.25 -22.91 18.81
N ILE A 247 22.63 -22.11 19.70
CA ILE A 247 23.31 -21.61 20.92
C ILE A 247 23.74 -22.79 21.78
N LYS A 248 22.84 -23.74 22.02
CA LYS A 248 23.11 -24.93 22.84
C LYS A 248 24.31 -25.72 22.29
N HIS A 249 24.31 -26.03 21.00
CA HIS A 249 25.42 -26.74 20.34
C HIS A 249 26.75 -25.97 20.46
N ILE A 250 26.75 -24.65 20.23
CA ILE A 250 27.98 -23.84 20.32
C ILE A 250 28.55 -23.87 21.75
N VAL A 251 27.69 -23.79 22.77
CA VAL A 251 28.12 -23.84 24.18
C VAL A 251 28.61 -25.24 24.54
N GLU A 252 27.87 -26.30 24.20
CA GLU A 252 28.21 -27.68 24.58
C GLU A 252 29.46 -28.20 23.86
N SER A 253 29.63 -27.90 22.57
CA SER A 253 30.74 -28.43 21.76
C SER A 253 32.00 -27.55 21.79
N TYR A 254 31.85 -26.23 21.98
CA TYR A 254 32.98 -25.29 21.88
C TYR A 254 33.19 -24.42 23.12
N GLY A 255 32.31 -24.48 24.13
CA GLY A 255 32.43 -23.67 25.35
C GLY A 255 32.28 -22.16 25.12
N VAL A 256 31.70 -21.75 23.99
CA VAL A 256 31.57 -20.33 23.63
C VAL A 256 30.17 -19.82 23.98
N GLU A 257 30.11 -18.78 24.83
CA GLU A 257 28.86 -18.08 25.11
C GLU A 257 28.65 -16.86 24.20
N LEU A 258 27.44 -16.76 23.65
CA LEU A 258 26.98 -15.63 22.84
C LEU A 258 25.85 -14.91 23.59
N PRO A 259 25.91 -13.57 23.74
CA PRO A 259 24.89 -12.83 24.48
C PRO A 259 23.55 -12.78 23.74
N ASP A 260 23.60 -12.79 22.40
CA ASP A 260 22.45 -12.84 21.52
C ASP A 260 22.85 -13.34 20.12
N MET A 261 21.86 -13.50 19.24
CA MET A 261 22.02 -13.87 17.83
C MET A 261 21.71 -12.68 16.90
N GLN A 262 21.90 -11.45 17.36
CA GLN A 262 21.71 -10.25 16.54
C GLN A 262 22.84 -10.11 15.52
N ARG A 263 22.53 -9.55 14.34
CA ARG A 263 23.50 -9.40 13.24
C ARG A 263 24.80 -8.73 13.69
N SER A 264 24.70 -7.60 14.40
CA SER A 264 25.86 -6.84 14.89
C SER A 264 26.75 -7.65 15.83
N THR A 265 26.15 -8.43 16.73
CA THR A 265 26.88 -9.33 17.64
C THR A 265 27.62 -10.42 16.87
N LEU A 266 26.96 -11.04 15.89
CA LEU A 266 27.54 -12.11 15.09
C LEU A 266 28.70 -11.60 14.20
N GLU A 267 28.51 -10.46 13.53
CA GLU A 267 29.54 -9.82 12.71
C GLU A 267 30.81 -9.52 13.52
N ARG A 268 30.65 -8.97 14.74
CA ARG A 268 31.79 -8.72 15.65
C ARG A 268 32.49 -10.01 16.09
N ARG A 269 31.72 -11.06 16.41
CA ARG A 269 32.28 -12.33 16.89
C ARG A 269 33.02 -13.09 15.78
N ILE A 270 32.57 -12.99 14.52
CA ILE A 270 33.28 -13.61 13.39
C ILE A 270 34.69 -13.01 13.22
N THR A 271 34.86 -11.72 13.50
CA THR A 271 36.17 -11.04 13.42
C THR A 271 37.09 -11.31 14.60
N ASP A 272 36.60 -11.95 15.67
CA ASP A 272 37.37 -12.26 16.87
C ASP A 272 38.45 -13.32 16.56
N PRO A 273 39.76 -13.03 16.71
CA PRO A 273 40.83 -13.98 16.43
C PRO A 273 40.72 -15.27 17.25
N ASP A 274 40.27 -15.17 18.50
CA ASP A 274 40.27 -16.27 19.48
C ASP A 274 39.06 -17.21 19.32
N LEU A 275 38.09 -16.83 18.49
CA LEU A 275 36.92 -17.65 18.25
C LEU A 275 37.26 -18.85 17.35
N PRO A 276 36.89 -20.10 17.72
CA PRO A 276 37.16 -21.28 16.91
C PRO A 276 36.62 -21.15 15.48
N SER A 277 37.38 -21.63 14.51
CA SER A 277 37.04 -21.54 13.08
C SER A 277 35.68 -22.16 12.75
N ALA A 278 35.35 -23.31 13.36
CA ALA A 278 34.06 -23.96 13.19
C ALA A 278 32.89 -23.08 13.68
N VAL A 279 33.06 -22.38 14.80
CA VAL A 279 32.05 -21.45 15.31
C VAL A 279 31.92 -20.24 14.38
N LYS A 280 33.03 -19.66 13.89
CA LYS A 280 33.00 -18.58 12.89
C LYS A 280 32.19 -18.98 11.65
N GLU A 281 32.40 -20.18 11.15
CA GLU A 281 31.68 -20.71 9.98
C GLU A 281 30.19 -20.92 10.29
N LEU A 282 29.82 -21.48 11.46
CA LEU A 282 28.43 -21.60 11.88
C LEU A 282 27.73 -20.22 12.00
N LEU A 283 28.43 -19.22 12.53
CA LEU A 283 27.92 -17.85 12.62
C LEU A 283 27.74 -17.21 11.24
N ALA A 284 28.66 -17.47 10.30
CA ALA A 284 28.53 -17.01 8.92
C ALA A 284 27.34 -17.65 8.21
N ILE A 285 27.13 -18.97 8.39
CA ILE A 285 25.96 -19.70 7.88
C ILE A 285 24.67 -19.10 8.46
N ARG A 286 24.64 -18.82 9.78
CA ARG A 286 23.50 -18.14 10.42
C ARG A 286 23.22 -16.79 9.78
N LEU A 287 24.22 -15.94 9.60
CA LEU A 287 24.06 -14.62 9.00
C LEU A 287 23.43 -14.70 7.61
N GLN A 288 23.91 -15.62 6.76
CA GLN A 288 23.37 -15.84 5.42
C GLN A 288 21.92 -16.36 5.47
N ALA A 289 21.65 -17.38 6.30
CA ALA A 289 20.33 -18.01 6.43
C ALA A 289 19.25 -17.10 7.04
N SER A 290 19.64 -16.05 7.76
CA SER A 290 18.73 -15.14 8.48
C SER A 290 18.25 -13.94 7.66
N THR A 291 18.62 -13.88 6.37
CA THR A 291 18.30 -12.75 5.51
C THR A 291 16.78 -12.59 5.31
N THR A 292 16.25 -11.41 5.60
CA THR A 292 14.80 -11.11 5.59
C THR A 292 14.23 -10.79 4.21
N SER A 293 15.06 -10.73 3.17
CA SER A 293 14.67 -10.34 1.80
C SER A 293 13.57 -11.24 1.20
N THR A 294 13.46 -12.50 1.64
CA THR A 294 12.46 -13.46 1.13
C THR A 294 11.04 -13.18 1.56
N SER A 295 10.81 -12.64 2.77
CA SER A 295 9.46 -12.42 3.27
C SER A 295 8.72 -11.39 2.42
N LYS A 296 9.44 -10.39 1.89
CA LYS A 296 8.90 -9.37 0.98
C LYS A 296 8.44 -9.97 -0.34
N TYR A 297 9.24 -10.85 -0.95
CA TYR A 297 8.83 -11.56 -2.17
C TYR A 297 7.64 -12.49 -1.90
N LYS A 298 7.65 -13.24 -0.79
CA LYS A 298 6.53 -14.12 -0.42
C LYS A 298 5.24 -13.35 -0.12
N SER A 299 5.32 -12.14 0.44
CA SER A 299 4.17 -11.23 0.60
C SER A 299 3.69 -10.71 -0.76
N LEU A 300 4.61 -10.20 -1.58
CA LEU A 300 4.31 -9.77 -2.95
C LEU A 300 3.54 -10.85 -3.74
N MET A 301 4.01 -12.09 -3.73
CA MET A 301 3.36 -13.19 -4.47
C MET A 301 1.97 -13.55 -3.97
N LYS A 302 1.64 -13.22 -2.71
CA LYS A 302 0.29 -13.44 -2.16
C LYS A 302 -0.65 -12.28 -2.47
N ASP A 303 -0.10 -11.07 -2.58
CA ASP A 303 -0.87 -9.83 -2.60
C ASP A 303 -1.00 -9.21 -4.01
N VAL A 304 -0.23 -9.70 -4.98
CA VAL A 304 -0.29 -9.26 -6.37
C VAL A 304 -1.61 -9.70 -7.01
N SER A 305 -2.25 -8.78 -7.72
CA SER A 305 -3.44 -9.07 -8.53
C SER A 305 -3.08 -9.89 -9.77
N SER A 306 -4.09 -10.52 -10.37
CA SER A 306 -3.98 -11.32 -11.60
C SER A 306 -3.34 -10.58 -12.78
N ASP A 307 -3.42 -9.25 -12.83
CA ASP A 307 -2.82 -8.40 -13.86
C ASP A 307 -1.34 -8.03 -13.57
N GLY A 308 -0.72 -8.67 -12.59
CA GLY A 308 0.69 -8.46 -12.23
C GLY A 308 0.94 -7.16 -11.45
N ARG A 309 -0.11 -6.48 -10.98
CA ARG A 309 0.04 -5.23 -10.23
C ARG A 309 -0.24 -5.42 -8.74
N LEU A 310 0.63 -4.84 -7.93
CA LEU A 310 0.49 -4.80 -6.48
C LEU A 310 -0.24 -3.51 -6.06
N ARG A 311 -1.27 -3.65 -5.22
CA ARG A 311 -2.24 -2.59 -4.87
C ARG A 311 -2.50 -2.52 -3.37
N GLY A 312 -3.12 -1.44 -2.91
CA GLY A 312 -3.51 -1.28 -1.50
C GLY A 312 -2.33 -1.25 -0.52
N THR A 313 -1.16 -0.78 -0.97
CA THR A 313 0.09 -0.80 -0.19
C THR A 313 0.31 0.45 0.65
N LEU A 314 -0.53 1.48 0.48
CA LEU A 314 -0.45 2.74 1.21
C LEU A 314 -1.75 3.01 1.94
N GLN A 315 -1.66 3.66 3.10
CA GLN A 315 -2.80 4.14 3.85
C GLN A 315 -2.60 5.61 4.23
N PHE A 316 -3.52 6.45 3.77
CA PHE A 316 -3.68 7.83 4.22
C PHE A 316 -3.84 7.91 5.75
N CYS A 317 -3.15 8.87 6.38
CA CYS A 317 -3.08 9.04 7.85
C CYS A 317 -2.81 7.74 8.64
N GLY A 318 -2.09 6.79 8.04
CA GLY A 318 -1.78 5.52 8.69
C GLY A 318 -0.85 5.64 9.91
N ALA A 319 -0.12 6.75 10.06
CA ALA A 319 0.68 7.09 11.23
C ALA A 319 -0.07 8.08 12.14
N SER A 320 -0.84 7.56 13.09
CA SER A 320 -1.81 8.31 13.92
C SER A 320 -1.29 9.59 14.58
N ARG A 321 -0.02 9.63 15.00
CA ARG A 321 0.57 10.80 15.68
C ARG A 321 1.01 11.92 14.74
N THR A 322 1.28 11.62 13.47
CA THR A 322 1.92 12.57 12.54
C THR A 322 1.09 12.83 11.29
N GLY A 323 0.01 12.09 11.07
CA GLY A 323 -0.79 12.15 9.85
C GLY A 323 -0.09 11.59 8.61
N ARG A 324 1.16 11.14 8.70
CA ARG A 324 1.90 10.57 7.57
C ARG A 324 1.21 9.33 7.02
N TRP A 325 1.33 9.16 5.70
CA TRP A 325 0.94 7.92 5.05
C TRP A 325 1.81 6.78 5.54
N ALA A 326 1.24 5.59 5.63
CA ALA A 326 1.96 4.40 6.09
C ALA A 326 1.82 3.26 5.10
N GLY A 327 2.87 2.45 4.97
CA GLY A 327 2.84 1.20 4.22
C GLY A 327 1.90 0.15 4.86
N ARG A 328 1.23 -0.63 4.02
CA ARG A 328 0.42 -1.81 4.37
C ARG A 328 0.86 -2.99 3.51
N LEU A 329 0.65 -4.21 4.02
CA LEU A 329 1.03 -5.44 3.32
C LEU A 329 2.52 -5.43 2.95
N PHE A 330 2.83 -5.46 1.66
CA PHE A 330 4.14 -5.06 1.14
C PHE A 330 4.33 -3.55 1.31
N GLN A 331 5.26 -3.15 2.19
CA GLN A 331 5.51 -1.75 2.50
C GLN A 331 6.59 -1.16 1.56
N PRO A 332 6.21 -0.44 0.48
CA PRO A 332 7.19 0.12 -0.47
C PRO A 332 8.10 1.16 0.18
N GLN A 333 7.60 1.87 1.20
CA GLN A 333 8.35 2.87 1.96
C GLN A 333 9.48 2.28 2.81
N ASN A 334 9.50 0.96 3.01
CA ASN A 334 10.50 0.25 3.80
C ASN A 334 11.38 -0.69 2.94
N LEU A 335 11.54 -0.36 1.66
CA LEU A 335 12.51 -1.03 0.81
C LEU A 335 13.93 -0.59 1.19
N PRO A 336 14.90 -1.53 1.27
CA PRO A 336 16.28 -1.16 1.54
C PRO A 336 16.74 -0.20 0.45
N ARG A 337 17.53 0.80 0.84
CA ARG A 337 18.22 1.61 -0.17
C ARG A 337 19.10 0.67 -0.99
N PRO A 338 19.14 0.82 -2.33
CA PRO A 338 20.03 0.03 -3.16
C PRO A 338 21.47 0.16 -2.65
N SER A 339 22.11 -0.98 -2.38
CA SER A 339 23.53 -1.05 -2.00
C SER A 339 24.42 -1.50 -3.16
N LEU A 340 23.82 -1.94 -4.26
CA LEU A 340 24.51 -2.27 -5.49
C LEU A 340 24.70 -0.98 -6.29
N GLU A 341 25.87 -0.80 -6.90
CA GLU A 341 26.08 0.23 -7.91
C GLU A 341 25.06 -0.03 -9.04
N GLN A 342 24.10 0.88 -9.18
CA GLN A 342 22.99 0.69 -10.10
C GLN A 342 23.40 1.17 -11.50
N GLU A 343 23.78 0.23 -12.35
CA GLU A 343 23.78 0.44 -13.82
C GLU A 343 22.35 0.35 -14.41
N GLN A 344 21.33 0.06 -13.59
CA GLN A 344 20.08 -0.58 -14.01
C GLN A 344 18.81 0.31 -13.99
N ILE A 345 18.91 1.62 -13.76
CA ILE A 345 17.75 2.50 -13.97
C ILE A 345 17.80 3.02 -15.41
N PRO A 346 17.03 2.44 -16.36
CA PRO A 346 17.08 2.89 -17.75
C PRO A 346 16.57 4.33 -17.91
N VAL A 347 15.62 4.76 -17.06
CA VAL A 347 15.08 6.13 -17.01
C VAL A 347 14.68 6.46 -15.57
N LEU A 348 15.17 7.60 -15.05
CA LEU A 348 14.76 8.16 -13.76
C LEU A 348 13.82 9.35 -13.98
N PHE A 349 12.64 9.32 -13.36
CA PHE A 349 11.76 10.48 -13.25
C PHE A 349 12.03 11.22 -11.94
N ALA A 350 12.39 12.50 -12.02
CA ALA A 350 12.71 13.33 -10.87
C ALA A 350 12.01 14.69 -10.96
N HIS A 351 11.50 15.18 -9.83
CA HIS A 351 11.09 16.57 -9.72
C HIS A 351 12.32 17.43 -9.37
N PRO A 352 12.61 18.53 -10.09
CA PRO A 352 13.79 19.37 -9.87
C PRO A 352 13.94 19.84 -8.42
N ALA A 353 12.86 20.34 -7.79
CA ALA A 353 12.89 20.77 -6.38
C ALA A 353 13.25 19.64 -5.39
N SER A 354 12.96 18.37 -5.72
CA SER A 354 13.31 17.22 -4.87
C SER A 354 14.71 16.68 -5.16
N ALA A 355 15.20 16.85 -6.38
CA ALA A 355 16.49 16.35 -6.84
C ALA A 355 17.61 17.41 -6.83
N GLY A 356 17.27 18.66 -6.55
CA GLY A 356 18.19 19.80 -6.51
C GLY A 356 19.25 19.70 -5.42
N HIS A 357 19.01 18.93 -4.35
CA HIS A 357 19.93 18.75 -3.23
C HIS A 357 20.22 17.28 -2.92
N GLY A 358 21.47 16.96 -2.58
CA GLY A 358 21.85 15.67 -1.98
C GLY A 358 21.91 14.45 -2.90
N LEU A 359 21.50 14.56 -4.17
CA LEU A 359 21.61 13.48 -5.14
C LEU A 359 22.88 13.59 -6.00
N ASN A 360 23.46 12.44 -6.33
CA ASN A 360 24.56 12.27 -7.27
C ASN A 360 24.05 11.41 -8.43
N MET A 361 24.00 11.97 -9.64
CA MET A 361 23.42 11.29 -10.81
C MET A 361 24.41 11.10 -11.95
N GLN A 362 25.65 11.58 -11.79
CA GLN A 362 26.67 11.54 -12.82
C GLN A 362 27.06 10.11 -13.23
N ASP A 363 26.92 9.13 -12.35
CA ASP A 363 27.25 7.72 -12.63
C ASP A 363 26.12 7.02 -13.39
N GLY A 364 24.86 7.33 -13.05
CA GLY A 364 23.67 6.68 -13.62
C GLY A 364 23.32 7.11 -15.05
N GLY A 365 23.85 8.22 -15.55
CA GLY A 365 23.62 8.63 -16.94
C GLY A 365 24.24 9.97 -17.33
N ASN A 366 24.18 10.26 -18.62
CA ASN A 366 24.66 11.50 -19.25
C ASN A 366 23.60 12.17 -20.14
N ILE A 367 22.34 11.75 -20.02
CA ILE A 367 21.19 12.28 -20.78
C ILE A 367 20.14 12.79 -19.78
N LEU A 368 19.75 14.04 -19.91
CA LEU A 368 18.63 14.65 -19.17
C LEU A 368 17.56 15.11 -20.15
N VAL A 369 16.32 14.74 -19.88
CA VAL A 369 15.18 15.12 -20.71
C VAL A 369 14.17 15.89 -19.86
N PHE A 370 13.93 17.15 -20.21
CA PHE A 370 12.84 17.94 -19.65
C PHE A 370 11.59 17.74 -20.50
N PHE A 371 10.51 17.25 -19.89
CA PHE A 371 9.20 17.08 -20.55
C PHE A 371 8.11 18.00 -20.00
N SER A 372 8.47 18.82 -19.00
CA SER A 372 7.65 19.88 -18.44
C SER A 372 8.59 21.02 -18.05
N HIS A 373 8.19 22.26 -18.33
CA HIS A 373 9.02 23.44 -18.15
C HIS A 373 8.43 24.40 -17.11
N TRP A 374 9.31 25.08 -16.38
CA TRP A 374 8.94 26.00 -15.31
C TRP A 374 9.90 27.21 -15.29
N TRP A 375 9.51 28.25 -14.58
CA TRP A 375 10.15 29.56 -14.62
C TRP A 375 11.37 29.71 -13.68
N ASP A 376 11.60 28.78 -12.76
CA ASP A 376 12.68 28.88 -11.77
C ASP A 376 14.04 28.47 -12.39
N LEU A 377 14.89 29.47 -12.64
CA LEU A 377 16.22 29.28 -13.21
C LEU A 377 17.18 28.57 -12.24
N GLU A 378 17.04 28.81 -10.94
CA GLU A 378 17.93 28.22 -9.93
C GLU A 378 17.72 26.72 -9.87
N GLN A 379 16.46 26.27 -9.77
CA GLN A 379 16.14 24.83 -9.79
C GLN A 379 16.59 24.17 -11.09
N TYR A 380 16.48 24.86 -12.21
CA TYR A 380 16.94 24.38 -13.51
C TYR A 380 18.47 24.20 -13.56
N GLN A 381 19.23 25.16 -13.03
CA GLN A 381 20.68 25.05 -12.96
C GLN A 381 21.12 23.95 -12.01
N GLN A 382 20.49 23.87 -10.82
CA GLN A 382 20.81 22.86 -9.81
C GLN A 382 20.65 21.43 -10.34
N ILE A 383 19.58 21.14 -11.11
CA ILE A 383 19.35 19.80 -11.64
C ILE A 383 20.32 19.44 -12.77
N ILE A 384 20.72 20.41 -13.60
CA ILE A 384 21.73 20.19 -14.64
C ILE A 384 23.09 19.88 -14.04
N GLU A 385 23.48 20.60 -13.00
CA GLU A 385 24.76 20.36 -12.30
C GLU A 385 24.84 18.96 -11.66
N ARG A 386 23.73 18.22 -11.55
CA ARG A 386 23.75 16.82 -11.08
C ARG A 386 24.30 15.83 -12.09
N ILE A 387 24.26 16.17 -13.38
CA ILE A 387 24.81 15.33 -14.46
C ILE A 387 25.73 16.10 -15.41
N GLY A 388 25.96 17.39 -15.15
CA GLY A 388 26.63 18.32 -16.04
C GLY A 388 28.09 17.96 -16.31
N PRO A 389 28.73 18.58 -17.31
CA PRO A 389 30.07 18.22 -17.77
C PRO A 389 31.11 18.21 -16.64
N THR A 390 31.08 19.22 -15.77
CA THR A 390 31.97 19.33 -14.61
C THR A 390 31.81 18.13 -13.66
N ARG A 391 30.56 17.72 -13.40
CA ARG A 391 30.22 16.60 -12.51
C ARG A 391 30.67 15.26 -13.09
N GLN A 392 30.49 15.07 -14.40
CA GLN A 392 30.93 13.87 -15.12
C GLN A 392 32.46 13.73 -15.06
N ILE A 393 33.19 14.82 -15.32
CA ILE A 393 34.65 14.84 -15.27
C ILE A 393 35.16 14.54 -13.85
N GLN A 394 34.54 15.17 -12.82
CA GLN A 394 34.90 14.91 -11.41
C GLN A 394 34.70 13.45 -11.00
N ALA A 395 33.73 12.76 -11.59
CA ALA A 395 33.48 11.34 -11.36
C ALA A 395 34.30 10.41 -12.28
N GLY A 396 35.19 10.95 -13.12
CA GLY A 396 36.07 10.17 -13.99
C GLY A 396 35.45 9.73 -15.33
N HIS A 397 34.28 10.26 -15.68
CA HIS A 397 33.60 9.93 -16.94
C HIS A 397 34.04 10.86 -18.07
N ASN A 398 34.58 10.29 -19.15
CA ASN A 398 34.91 11.01 -20.39
C ASN A 398 33.81 10.81 -21.45
N ARG A 399 32.64 11.43 -21.23
CA ARG A 399 31.48 11.32 -22.12
C ARG A 399 30.74 12.66 -22.26
N PRO A 400 30.13 12.95 -23.43
CA PRO A 400 29.31 14.15 -23.61
C PRO A 400 28.05 14.10 -22.75
N VAL A 401 27.51 15.26 -22.39
CA VAL A 401 26.23 15.38 -21.69
C VAL A 401 25.17 15.91 -22.66
N PHE A 402 24.03 15.22 -22.75
CA PHE A 402 22.92 15.61 -23.61
C PHE A 402 21.77 16.15 -22.76
N ILE A 403 21.32 17.36 -23.06
CA ILE A 403 20.19 18.00 -22.37
C ILE A 403 19.10 18.26 -23.42
N HIS A 404 18.05 17.45 -23.38
CA HIS A 404 16.90 17.57 -24.27
C HIS A 404 15.77 18.33 -23.59
N HIS A 405 15.12 19.21 -24.35
CA HIS A 405 13.92 19.92 -23.95
C HIS A 405 12.79 19.49 -24.90
N ILE A 406 11.78 18.81 -24.39
CA ILE A 406 10.56 18.49 -25.12
C ILE A 406 9.60 19.65 -24.90
N ILE A 407 9.40 20.45 -25.94
CA ILE A 407 8.60 21.68 -25.92
C ILE A 407 7.31 21.43 -26.69
N ALA A 408 6.16 21.73 -26.08
CA ALA A 408 4.90 21.74 -26.81
C ALA A 408 4.77 23.03 -27.63
N ALA A 409 4.64 22.89 -28.95
CA ALA A 409 4.50 24.01 -29.88
C ALA A 409 3.25 24.86 -29.54
N ASP A 410 3.36 26.17 -29.73
CA ASP A 410 2.29 27.14 -29.45
C ASP A 410 1.81 27.18 -27.98
N THR A 411 2.60 26.64 -27.04
CA THR A 411 2.28 26.68 -25.61
C THR A 411 3.19 27.64 -24.82
N MET A 412 2.95 27.74 -23.52
CA MET A 412 3.78 28.52 -22.60
C MET A 412 5.23 27.98 -22.51
N ASP A 413 5.48 26.74 -22.92
CA ASP A 413 6.82 26.13 -22.90
C ASP A 413 7.83 26.93 -23.72
N GLU A 414 7.43 27.45 -24.89
CA GLU A 414 8.30 28.27 -25.74
C GLU A 414 8.72 29.58 -25.04
N MET A 415 7.78 30.20 -24.30
CA MET A 415 8.04 31.43 -23.54
C MET A 415 8.99 31.16 -22.37
N VAL A 416 8.82 30.03 -21.68
CA VAL A 416 9.72 29.61 -20.60
C VAL A 416 11.14 29.42 -21.12
N MET A 417 11.29 28.81 -22.31
CA MET A 417 12.59 28.60 -22.95
C MET A 417 13.22 29.92 -23.42
N GLU A 418 12.45 30.83 -24.03
CA GLU A 418 12.93 32.16 -24.41
C GLU A 418 13.41 32.95 -23.19
N ARG A 419 12.66 32.87 -22.08
CA ARG A 419 13.04 33.51 -20.81
C ARG A 419 14.31 32.94 -20.24
N ARG A 420 14.51 31.63 -20.29
CA ARG A 420 15.73 31.00 -19.77
C ARG A 420 16.97 31.31 -20.61
N ASN A 421 16.78 31.54 -21.90
CA ASN A 421 17.86 31.88 -22.83
C ASN A 421 18.14 33.40 -22.91
N SER A 422 17.31 34.24 -22.29
CA SER A 422 17.44 35.70 -22.32
C SER A 422 17.45 36.31 -20.92
N LYS A 423 17.97 37.53 -20.76
CA LYS A 423 17.89 38.28 -19.49
C LYS A 423 16.56 39.02 -19.29
N ARG A 424 15.53 38.70 -20.08
CA ARG A 424 14.25 39.44 -20.11
C ARG A 424 13.35 39.02 -18.95
N THR A 425 12.51 39.95 -18.48
CA THR A 425 11.55 39.65 -17.41
C THR A 425 10.37 38.82 -17.95
N VAL A 426 9.70 38.06 -17.08
CA VAL A 426 8.53 37.24 -17.44
C VAL A 426 7.41 38.10 -18.03
N GLN A 427 7.25 39.33 -17.51
CA GLN A 427 6.23 40.28 -17.94
C GLN A 427 6.47 40.77 -19.38
N ASP A 428 7.72 41.07 -19.74
CA ASP A 428 8.07 41.54 -21.09
C ASP A 428 7.82 40.46 -22.15
N ILE A 429 8.13 39.21 -21.83
CA ILE A 429 7.96 38.06 -22.74
C ILE A 429 6.47 37.75 -22.93
N LEU A 430 5.70 37.76 -21.84
CA LEU A 430 4.24 37.56 -21.91
C LEU A 430 3.56 38.65 -22.73
N LEU A 431 3.92 39.93 -22.52
CA LEU A 431 3.34 41.05 -23.26
C LEU A 431 3.64 40.98 -24.76
N ASP A 432 4.87 40.64 -25.14
CA ASP A 432 5.22 40.45 -26.56
C ASP A 432 4.53 39.24 -27.19
N ALA A 433 4.41 38.14 -26.45
CA ALA A 433 3.68 36.97 -26.92
C ALA A 433 2.18 37.25 -27.11
N MET A 434 1.57 38.01 -26.19
CA MET A 434 0.17 38.44 -26.30
C MET A 434 -0.04 39.38 -27.50
N LYS A 435 0.88 40.31 -27.76
CA LYS A 435 0.86 41.16 -28.96
C LYS A 435 0.97 40.35 -30.25
N LYS A 436 1.91 39.38 -30.31
CA LYS A 436 2.07 38.48 -31.47
C LYS A 436 0.83 37.62 -31.75
N ARG A 437 0.08 37.26 -30.70
CA ARG A 437 -1.16 36.47 -30.81
C ARG A 437 -2.42 37.32 -31.01
N GLY A 438 -2.30 38.65 -31.04
CA GLY A 438 -3.43 39.57 -31.23
C GLY A 438 -4.41 39.64 -30.04
N ILE A 439 -3.93 39.31 -28.84
CA ILE A 439 -4.76 39.24 -27.61
C ILE A 439 -4.57 40.49 -26.72
N ALA A 440 -3.55 41.31 -26.98
CA ALA A 440 -3.22 42.53 -26.23
C ALA A 440 -3.49 43.81 -27.02
#